data_AF-A0A381X1D4-F1
#
_entry.id   AF-A0A381X1D4-F1
#
_cell.length_a   1.000
_cell.length_b   1.000
_cell.length_c   1.000
_cell.angle_alpha   90.00
_cell.angle_beta   90.00
_cell.angle_gamma   90.00
#
_symmetry.space_group_name_H-M   'P 1'
#
loop_
_entity.id
_entity.type
_entity.pdbx_description
1 polymer ?
#
loop_
_entity_poly.entity_id
_entity_poly.type
_entity_poly.pdbx_seq_one_letter_code
_entity_poly.pdbx_strand_id
1 'polypeptide(L)'
;MRSIEMIVVIAVILNSISVVHSQEGASGAAFGSTPAQSPIQAEDLPMDSDSEYREEDTEDDQKYLERAQKNKLDFNIVGKATVIDGDTITINKYKIRFSGIDAPEKNYRGQTQFCRGPKGVWACGKKASSKLKKLINGQEVQCTDE
;
A
#
# COMPACT_ATOMS: atom_id res chain seq x y z
N MET A 1 54.42 1.65 38.08
CA MET A 1 54.30 2.07 36.67
C MET A 1 52.79 2.15 36.38
N ARG A 2 52.05 3.17 36.81
CA ARG A 2 51.89 4.52 36.24
C ARG A 2 51.82 4.55 34.71
N SER A 3 50.71 5.12 34.21
CA SER A 3 50.52 5.84 32.93
C SER A 3 50.02 4.97 31.76
N ILE A 4 48.94 5.26 31.01
CA ILE A 4 48.18 6.51 30.74
C ILE A 4 46.77 6.17 30.22
N GLU A 5 45.81 7.00 30.63
CA GLU A 5 44.42 7.13 30.19
C GLU A 5 44.26 7.61 28.73
N MET A 6 43.03 7.42 28.21
CA MET A 6 42.37 8.25 27.19
C MET A 6 42.99 8.28 25.78
N ILE A 7 42.22 7.82 24.79
CA ILE A 7 41.62 8.71 23.78
C ILE A 7 40.67 7.87 22.91
N VAL A 8 39.39 8.12 23.14
CA VAL A 8 38.26 7.82 22.29
C VAL A 8 38.51 8.47 20.92
N VAL A 9 38.68 7.67 19.86
CA VAL A 9 38.60 8.14 18.47
C VAL A 9 37.47 7.39 17.78
N ILE A 10 36.26 7.61 18.28
CA ILE A 10 35.04 7.40 17.50
C ILE A 10 34.96 8.63 16.59
N ALA A 11 35.51 8.53 15.39
CA ALA A 11 35.34 9.52 14.34
C ALA A 11 33.90 9.44 13.82
N VAL A 12 33.01 10.18 14.48
CA VAL A 12 31.68 10.52 13.98
C VAL A 12 31.88 11.46 12.80
N ILE A 13 31.83 10.92 11.59
CA ILE A 13 31.69 11.73 10.38
C ILE A 13 30.19 11.98 10.17
N LEU A 14 29.78 13.16 10.63
CA LEU A 14 28.48 13.76 10.35
C LEU A 14 28.42 14.08 8.85
N ASN A 15 27.69 13.26 8.08
CA ASN A 15 27.24 13.69 6.76
C ASN A 15 26.01 14.58 6.93
N SER A 16 26.22 15.87 6.66
CA SER A 16 25.19 16.90 6.64
C SER A 16 24.13 16.58 5.58
N ILE A 17 22.90 16.38 6.04
CA ILE A 17 21.72 16.31 5.18
C ILE A 17 21.43 17.73 4.71
N SER A 18 21.49 17.99 3.40
CA SER A 18 21.03 19.26 2.83
C SER A 18 19.51 19.36 2.97
N VAL A 19 19.10 20.27 3.83
CA VAL A 19 17.72 20.72 4.02
C VAL A 19 17.22 21.42 2.75
N VAL A 20 15.95 21.12 2.43
CA VAL A 20 15.12 21.63 1.34
C VAL A 20 15.11 23.16 1.27
N HIS A 21 15.30 23.75 0.08
CA HIS A 21 14.82 25.10 -0.22
C HIS A 21 13.62 24.97 -1.18
N SER A 22 12.44 25.21 -0.64
CA SER A 22 11.22 25.46 -1.40
C SER A 22 11.32 26.88 -1.96
N GLN A 23 11.29 27.04 -3.28
CA GLN A 23 11.20 28.36 -3.88
C GLN A 23 9.75 28.84 -3.78
N GLU A 24 9.55 29.84 -2.93
CA GLU A 24 8.38 30.69 -2.91
C GLU A 24 8.34 31.53 -4.20
N GLY A 25 7.17 31.54 -4.84
CA GLY A 25 6.89 32.44 -5.95
C GLY A 25 6.89 33.89 -5.47
N ALA A 26 7.66 34.72 -6.16
CA ALA A 26 7.61 36.18 -6.10
C ALA A 26 7.34 36.66 -7.55
N SER A 27 6.15 37.17 -7.85
CA SER A 27 5.67 38.55 -7.64
C SER A 27 5.84 39.41 -8.90
N GLY A 28 4.69 39.76 -9.49
CA GLY A 28 4.32 41.02 -10.14
C GLY A 28 5.38 41.90 -10.82
N ALA A 29 5.18 42.11 -12.12
CA ALA A 29 5.49 43.37 -12.78
C ALA A 29 4.26 43.86 -13.58
N ALA A 30 4.01 45.15 -13.48
CA ALA A 30 2.78 45.83 -13.86
C ALA A 30 2.66 46.14 -15.36
N PHE A 31 1.41 46.09 -15.84
CA PHE A 31 0.73 46.94 -16.83
C PHE A 31 1.52 47.53 -18.02
N GLY A 32 1.15 47.08 -19.22
CA GLY A 32 1.28 47.82 -20.48
C GLY A 32 0.13 47.43 -21.41
N SER A 33 -0.75 48.38 -21.70
CA SER A 33 -2.01 48.24 -22.43
C SER A 33 -1.85 48.19 -23.96
N THR A 34 -2.53 47.25 -24.62
CA THR A 34 -3.06 47.42 -25.99
C THR A 34 -4.31 46.54 -26.19
N PRO A 35 -5.39 47.07 -26.79
CA PRO A 35 -6.58 46.29 -27.13
C PRO A 35 -6.38 45.68 -28.52
N ALA A 36 -6.32 44.36 -28.60
CA ALA A 36 -6.52 43.64 -29.85
C ALA A 36 -7.37 42.41 -29.54
N GLN A 37 -8.61 42.44 -30.02
CA GLN A 37 -9.59 41.37 -29.91
C GLN A 37 -9.00 40.01 -30.32
N SER A 38 -9.17 39.00 -29.47
CA SER A 38 -8.89 37.60 -29.84
C SER A 38 -9.95 37.10 -30.85
N PRO A 39 -9.57 36.53 -32.01
CA PRO A 39 -10.51 36.20 -33.10
C PRO A 39 -11.26 34.86 -33.00
N ILE A 40 -11.40 34.24 -31.83
CA ILE A 40 -12.05 32.91 -31.76
C ILE A 40 -13.54 33.09 -31.50
N GLN A 41 -14.32 33.24 -32.58
CA GLN A 41 -15.74 32.92 -32.56
C GLN A 41 -15.84 31.39 -32.48
N ALA A 42 -16.45 30.85 -31.43
CA ALA A 42 -16.90 29.47 -31.44
C ALA A 42 -18.12 29.40 -32.37
N GLU A 43 -17.99 28.74 -33.51
CA GLU A 43 -19.15 28.38 -34.30
C GLU A 43 -19.84 27.19 -33.61
N ASP A 44 -21.15 27.32 -33.38
CA ASP A 44 -21.98 26.23 -32.86
C ASP A 44 -22.00 25.10 -33.88
N LEU A 45 -21.30 24.00 -33.58
CA LEU A 45 -21.32 22.81 -34.40
C LEU A 45 -22.74 22.20 -34.36
N PRO A 46 -23.43 22.04 -35.50
CA PRO A 46 -24.76 21.47 -35.53
C PRO A 46 -24.71 20.01 -35.08
N MET A 47 -25.59 19.69 -34.13
CA MET A 47 -25.76 18.37 -33.57
C MET A 47 -26.65 17.53 -34.49
N ASP A 48 -26.21 17.30 -35.73
CA ASP A 48 -26.95 16.45 -36.67
C ASP A 48 -25.99 15.56 -37.47
N SER A 49 -25.75 14.37 -36.92
CA SER A 49 -25.42 13.19 -37.70
C SER A 49 -25.94 11.97 -36.94
N ASP A 50 -27.22 11.68 -37.14
CA ASP A 50 -27.75 10.32 -37.01
C ASP A 50 -27.03 9.42 -38.04
N SER A 51 -25.82 8.99 -37.73
CA SER A 51 -25.19 7.89 -38.44
C SER A 51 -24.28 7.12 -37.49
N GLU A 52 -24.81 5.97 -37.05
CA GLU A 52 -24.05 4.77 -36.74
C GLU A 52 -23.20 4.84 -35.46
N TYR A 53 -23.88 4.92 -34.30
CA TYR A 53 -23.34 4.27 -33.10
C TYR A 53 -23.19 2.78 -33.42
N ARG A 54 -21.95 2.35 -33.69
CA ARG A 54 -21.61 0.93 -33.80
C ARG A 54 -21.98 0.25 -32.49
N GLU A 55 -22.97 -0.65 -32.53
CA GLU A 55 -23.30 -1.54 -31.40
C GLU A 55 -22.13 -2.50 -31.04
N GLU A 56 -21.08 -2.51 -31.87
CA GLU A 56 -19.87 -3.36 -31.78
C GLU A 56 -18.92 -2.99 -30.62
N ASP A 57 -19.05 -1.80 -30.01
CA ASP A 57 -18.17 -1.36 -28.90
C ASP A 57 -18.55 -1.94 -27.52
N THR A 58 -19.66 -2.69 -27.42
CA THR A 58 -20.17 -3.23 -26.13
C THR A 58 -19.73 -4.66 -25.82
N GLU A 59 -19.11 -5.36 -26.78
CA GLU A 59 -18.70 -6.77 -26.60
C GLU A 59 -17.52 -6.94 -25.64
N ASP A 60 -16.64 -5.93 -25.56
CA ASP A 60 -15.54 -5.94 -24.60
C ASP A 60 -16.08 -5.86 -23.16
N ASP A 61 -17.12 -5.07 -22.91
CA ASP A 61 -17.74 -4.90 -21.58
C ASP A 61 -18.39 -6.20 -21.07
N GLN A 62 -19.07 -6.96 -21.93
CA GLN A 62 -19.67 -8.24 -21.55
C GLN A 62 -18.61 -9.26 -21.12
N LYS A 63 -17.47 -9.30 -21.83
CA LYS A 63 -16.33 -10.16 -21.48
C LYS A 63 -15.69 -9.77 -20.15
N TYR A 64 -15.67 -8.48 -19.79
CA TYR A 64 -15.22 -8.03 -18.47
C TYR A 64 -16.17 -8.48 -17.36
N LEU A 65 -17.48 -8.39 -17.57
CA LEU A 65 -18.49 -8.79 -16.60
C LEU A 65 -18.55 -10.32 -16.39
N GLU A 66 -18.45 -11.10 -17.47
CA GLU A 66 -18.41 -12.56 -17.38
C GLU A 66 -17.15 -13.07 -16.66
N ARG A 67 -16.00 -12.44 -16.88
CA ARG A 67 -14.76 -12.72 -16.13
C ARG A 67 -14.90 -12.44 -14.64
N ALA A 68 -15.64 -11.40 -14.27
CA ALA A 68 -15.90 -11.08 -12.87
C ALA A 68 -16.80 -12.14 -12.20
N GLN A 69 -17.86 -12.59 -12.89
CA GLN A 69 -18.75 -13.64 -12.37
C GLN A 69 -18.09 -15.03 -12.30
N LYS A 70 -17.20 -15.36 -13.25
CA LYS A 70 -16.49 -16.66 -13.24
C LYS A 70 -15.54 -16.84 -12.04
N ASN A 71 -15.19 -15.73 -11.39
CA ASN A 71 -14.36 -15.69 -10.18
C ASN A 71 -15.18 -15.55 -8.89
N LYS A 72 -16.46 -15.92 -8.88
CA LYS A 72 -17.25 -15.97 -7.63
C LYS A 72 -16.56 -16.92 -6.64
N LEU A 73 -15.82 -16.33 -5.71
CA LEU A 73 -15.09 -17.02 -4.67
C LEU A 73 -16.10 -17.69 -3.74
N ASP A 74 -15.93 -18.99 -3.53
CA ASP A 74 -16.67 -19.69 -2.49
C ASP A 74 -16.03 -19.29 -1.15
N PHE A 75 -16.69 -18.37 -0.44
CA PHE A 75 -16.11 -17.70 0.74
C PHE A 75 -16.14 -18.57 2.01
N ASN A 76 -16.75 -19.76 1.95
CA ASN A 76 -16.85 -20.65 3.11
C ASN A 76 -15.65 -21.62 3.15
N ILE A 77 -14.54 -21.15 3.71
CA ILE A 77 -13.30 -21.94 3.80
C ILE A 77 -13.18 -22.51 5.21
N VAL A 78 -13.27 -23.83 5.33
CA VAL A 78 -13.15 -24.55 6.60
C VAL A 78 -11.95 -25.48 6.57
N GLY A 79 -11.21 -25.55 7.67
CA GLY A 79 -10.22 -26.59 7.90
C GLY A 79 -9.13 -26.19 8.88
N LYS A 80 -8.09 -27.01 8.94
CA LYS A 80 -6.95 -26.79 9.84
C LYS A 80 -6.07 -25.65 9.35
N ALA A 81 -5.98 -24.58 10.14
CA ALA A 81 -5.17 -23.42 9.81
C ALA A 81 -3.68 -23.58 10.19
N THR A 82 -2.81 -23.20 9.26
CA THR A 82 -1.39 -23.00 9.50
C THR A 82 -1.09 -21.51 9.56
N VAL A 83 -0.52 -21.05 10.68
CA VAL A 83 -0.20 -19.63 10.86
C VAL A 83 1.06 -19.24 10.09
N ILE A 84 0.92 -18.27 9.18
CA ILE A 84 2.03 -17.71 8.42
C ILE A 84 2.57 -16.50 9.18
N ASP A 85 1.76 -15.46 9.38
CA ASP A 85 2.12 -14.22 10.10
C ASP A 85 1.07 -13.88 11.16
N GLY A 86 1.13 -12.69 11.76
CA GLY A 86 0.20 -12.29 12.82
C GLY A 86 -1.23 -11.99 12.34
N ASP A 87 -1.42 -11.85 11.04
CA ASP A 87 -2.68 -11.52 10.35
C ASP A 87 -2.99 -12.47 9.18
N THR A 88 -2.12 -13.46 8.95
CA THR A 88 -2.15 -14.30 7.74
C THR A 88 -2.09 -15.78 8.12
N ILE A 89 -3.06 -16.54 7.63
CA ILE A 89 -3.15 -17.99 7.80
C ILE A 89 -3.26 -18.70 6.44
N THR A 90 -2.92 -19.98 6.44
CA THR A 90 -3.16 -20.86 5.29
C THR A 90 -4.09 -21.99 5.71
N ILE A 91 -5.16 -22.19 4.96
CA ILE A 91 -6.07 -23.33 5.08
C ILE A 91 -6.03 -24.08 3.76
N ASN A 92 -5.61 -25.35 3.77
CA ASN A 92 -5.39 -26.15 2.57
C ASN A 92 -4.45 -25.43 1.57
N LYS A 93 -4.98 -25.00 0.41
CA LYS A 93 -4.26 -24.25 -0.63
C LYS A 93 -4.51 -22.73 -0.59
N TYR A 94 -5.36 -22.27 0.32
CA TYR A 94 -5.80 -20.89 0.39
C TYR A 94 -4.98 -20.14 1.41
N LYS A 95 -4.28 -19.09 0.96
CA LYS A 95 -3.65 -18.09 1.83
C LYS A 95 -4.69 -17.02 2.11
N ILE A 96 -5.06 -16.86 3.38
CA ILE A 96 -6.10 -15.93 3.84
C ILE A 96 -5.44 -14.86 4.71
N ARG A 97 -5.69 -13.59 4.38
CA ARG A 97 -5.27 -12.43 5.18
C ARG A 97 -6.50 -11.86 5.88
N PHE A 98 -6.38 -11.60 7.16
CA PHE A 98 -7.44 -11.00 7.96
C PHE A 98 -7.65 -9.54 7.54
N SER A 99 -8.90 -9.16 7.36
CA SER A 99 -9.29 -7.78 7.08
C SER A 99 -9.26 -6.93 8.35
N GLY A 100 -9.10 -5.62 8.15
CA GLY A 100 -9.13 -4.64 9.24
C GLY A 100 -7.92 -4.65 10.17
N ILE A 101 -6.97 -5.57 10.01
CA ILE A 101 -5.73 -5.61 10.79
C ILE A 101 -4.53 -5.85 9.88
N ASP A 102 -3.35 -5.43 10.33
CA ASP A 102 -2.07 -5.74 9.70
C ASP A 102 -1.04 -6.06 10.76
N ALA A 103 -0.30 -7.14 10.58
CA ALA A 103 0.72 -7.58 11.52
C ALA A 103 2.09 -7.59 10.85
N PRO A 104 3.16 -7.15 11.54
CA PRO A 104 4.52 -7.28 11.03
C PRO A 104 4.85 -8.73 10.68
N GLU A 105 5.46 -8.95 9.53
CA GLU A 105 5.87 -10.29 9.12
C GLU A 105 6.93 -10.87 10.08
N LYS A 106 6.84 -12.16 10.39
CA LYS A 106 7.84 -12.82 11.26
C LYS A 106 9.21 -12.94 10.60
N ASN A 107 9.24 -12.98 9.27
CA ASN A 107 10.44 -13.16 8.46
C ASN A 107 10.34 -12.39 7.14
N TYR A 108 10.58 -11.09 7.19
CA TYR A 108 10.63 -10.24 6.00
C TYR A 108 12.03 -10.31 5.40
N ARG A 109 12.16 -10.83 4.17
CA ARG A 109 13.43 -10.94 3.44
C ARG A 109 14.56 -11.62 4.22
N GLY A 110 14.23 -12.66 5.00
CA GLY A 110 15.22 -13.37 5.83
C GLY A 110 15.52 -12.71 7.18
N GLN A 111 14.86 -11.58 7.50
CA GLN A 111 15.09 -10.80 8.71
C GLN A 111 13.85 -10.78 9.62
N THR A 112 14.09 -10.82 10.92
CA THR A 112 13.04 -10.67 11.93
C THR A 112 12.65 -9.21 12.07
N GLN A 113 11.35 -8.90 12.02
CA GLN A 113 10.84 -7.55 12.27
C GLN A 113 10.80 -7.25 13.77
N PHE A 114 11.30 -6.06 14.14
CA PHE A 114 11.33 -5.55 15.50
C PHE A 114 10.49 -4.29 15.63
N CYS A 115 9.79 -4.15 16.74
CA CYS A 115 9.01 -2.96 17.07
C CYS A 115 9.57 -2.35 18.35
N ARG A 116 9.47 -1.02 18.46
CA ARG A 116 9.87 -0.25 19.64
C ARG A 116 8.63 0.26 20.34
N GLY A 117 8.66 0.24 21.66
CA GLY A 117 7.61 0.81 22.50
C GLY A 117 8.13 1.10 23.91
N PRO A 118 7.23 1.39 24.86
CA PRO A 118 7.61 1.91 26.18
C PRO A 118 8.54 0.97 26.97
N LYS A 119 8.43 -0.34 26.73
CA LYS A 119 9.22 -1.39 27.40
C LYS A 119 10.49 -1.79 26.64
N GLY A 120 10.87 -1.05 25.60
CA GLY A 120 12.04 -1.32 24.77
C GLY A 120 11.72 -1.87 23.38
N VAL A 121 12.67 -2.59 22.79
CA VAL A 121 12.57 -3.20 21.46
C VAL A 121 12.25 -4.69 21.59
N TRP A 122 11.30 -5.20 20.80
CA TRP A 122 10.95 -6.62 20.79
C TRP A 122 10.65 -7.14 19.38
N ALA A 123 10.81 -8.45 19.18
CA ALA A 123 10.51 -9.12 17.91
C ALA A 123 8.98 -9.24 17.70
N CYS A 124 8.36 -8.15 17.25
CA CYS A 124 6.90 -8.05 17.16
C CYS A 124 6.29 -9.03 16.17
N GLY A 125 6.90 -9.26 15.00
CA GLY A 125 6.35 -10.20 14.01
C GLY A 125 6.30 -11.62 14.57
N LYS A 126 7.41 -12.11 15.14
CA LYS A 126 7.46 -13.42 15.81
C LYS A 126 6.45 -13.53 16.96
N LYS A 127 6.29 -12.47 17.75
CA LYS A 127 5.38 -12.45 18.89
C LYS A 127 3.91 -12.50 18.43
N ALA A 128 3.56 -11.77 17.37
CA ALA A 128 2.22 -11.77 16.79
C ALA A 128 1.86 -13.16 16.23
N SER A 129 2.70 -13.75 15.38
CA SER A 129 2.46 -15.09 14.84
C SER A 129 2.39 -16.15 15.93
N SER A 130 3.23 -16.06 16.97
CA SER A 130 3.20 -17.00 18.10
C SER A 130 1.91 -16.89 18.91
N LYS A 131 1.38 -15.68 19.08
CA LYS A 131 0.10 -15.46 19.77
C LYS A 131 -1.04 -16.04 18.95
N LEU A 132 -1.10 -15.78 17.65
CA LEU A 132 -2.13 -16.35 16.77
C LEU A 132 -2.06 -17.88 16.74
N LYS A 133 -0.86 -18.47 16.67
CA LYS A 133 -0.67 -19.93 16.74
C LYS A 133 -1.23 -20.53 18.03
N LYS A 134 -1.05 -19.85 19.17
CA LYS A 134 -1.61 -20.27 20.47
C LYS A 134 -3.13 -20.10 20.53
N LEU A 135 -3.68 -19.08 19.88
CA LEU A 135 -5.13 -18.85 19.83
C LEU A 135 -5.84 -19.93 19.01
N ILE A 136 -5.31 -20.26 17.83
CA ILE A 136 -5.86 -21.33 16.98
C ILE A 136 -5.65 -22.70 17.63
N ASN A 137 -4.51 -22.90 18.32
CA ASN A 137 -4.20 -24.13 19.06
C ASN A 137 -4.37 -25.43 18.24
N GLY A 138 -4.20 -25.36 16.92
CA GLY A 138 -4.38 -26.49 16.02
C GLY A 138 -5.83 -26.92 15.78
N GLN A 139 -6.81 -26.14 16.23
CA GLN A 139 -8.23 -26.33 15.95
C GLN A 139 -8.55 -26.00 14.49
N GLU A 140 -9.69 -26.52 14.01
CA GLU A 140 -10.25 -26.09 12.73
C GLU A 140 -10.82 -24.69 12.85
N VAL A 141 -10.68 -23.92 11.78
CA VAL A 141 -11.23 -22.58 11.67
C VAL A 141 -12.12 -22.50 10.44
N GLN A 142 -13.12 -21.64 10.52
CA GLN A 142 -14.01 -21.30 9.41
C GLN A 142 -13.82 -19.82 9.08
N CYS A 143 -13.58 -19.54 7.80
CA CYS A 143 -13.59 -18.20 7.25
C CYS A 143 -14.92 -17.98 6.50
N THR A 144 -15.50 -16.80 6.67
CA THR A 144 -16.68 -16.31 5.96
C THR A 144 -16.34 -15.00 5.25
N ASP A 145 -17.24 -14.54 4.39
CA ASP A 145 -17.25 -13.14 3.98
C ASP A 145 -17.64 -12.22 5.17
N GLU A 146 -17.35 -10.93 5.00
CA GLU A 146 -17.67 -9.85 5.93
C GLU A 146 -19.11 -9.34 5.76
#